data_AF-A0A6L7HZK1-F1
#
_entry.id   AF-A0A6L7HZK1-F1
#
_cell.length_a   1.000
_cell.length_b   1.000
_cell.length_c   1.000
_cell.angle_alpha   90.00
_cell.angle_beta   90.00
_cell.angle_gamma   90.00
#
_symmetry.space_group_name_H-M   'P 1'
#
loop_
_entity.id
_entity.type
_entity.pdbx_description
1 polymer ?
#
loop_
_entity_poly.entity_id
_entity_poly.type
_entity_poly.pdbx_seq_one_letter_code
_entity_poly.pdbx_strand_id
1 'polypeptide(L)'
;MTQANISKQQLIDRLTAWQQGKIGNEELQDWMVTHYDPDEVSIGQGECEWTVEAMNIVMNEYEIAKTEKFRQENAQLAIDFILADEARFNQTRHLFLQQGFRD
;
A
#
# COMPACT_ATOMS: atom_id res chain seq x y z
N MET A 1 -14.39 -22.36 0.93
CA MET A 1 -14.64 -20.92 1.18
C MET A 1 -13.70 -20.18 0.24
N THR A 2 -14.17 -19.17 -0.49
CA THR A 2 -13.27 -18.32 -1.27
C THR A 2 -12.45 -17.48 -0.29
N GLN A 3 -11.14 -17.67 -0.30
CA GLN A 3 -10.21 -16.82 0.43
C GLN A 3 -10.41 -15.38 -0.02
N ALA A 4 -10.47 -14.42 0.90
CA ALA A 4 -10.56 -13.02 0.54
C ALA A 4 -9.30 -12.63 -0.26
N ASN A 5 -9.43 -11.75 -1.25
CA ASN A 5 -8.32 -11.31 -2.08
C ASN A 5 -8.34 -9.79 -2.25
N ILE A 6 -7.19 -9.16 -2.02
CA ILE A 6 -6.96 -7.75 -2.33
C ILE A 6 -6.19 -7.67 -3.64
N SER A 7 -6.88 -7.19 -4.68
CA SER A 7 -6.26 -6.92 -5.98
C SER A 7 -5.42 -5.64 -5.95
N LYS A 8 -4.45 -5.56 -6.87
CA LYS A 8 -3.63 -4.36 -7.09
C LYS A 8 -4.49 -3.11 -7.29
N GLN A 9 -5.55 -3.22 -8.10
CA GLN A 9 -6.40 -2.08 -8.40
C GLN A 9 -7.16 -1.58 -7.15
N GLN A 10 -7.65 -2.47 -6.30
CA GLN A 10 -8.32 -2.08 -5.05
C GLN A 10 -7.39 -1.26 -4.15
N LEU A 11 -6.12 -1.68 -4.02
CA LEU A 11 -5.13 -0.96 -3.22
C LEU A 11 -4.80 0.40 -3.84
N ILE A 12 -4.59 0.47 -5.16
CA ILE A 12 -4.33 1.73 -5.88
C ILE A 12 -5.53 2.68 -5.76
N ASP A 13 -6.76 2.20 -5.88
CA ASP A 13 -7.96 3.02 -5.76
C ASP A 13 -8.07 3.61 -4.35
N ARG A 14 -7.74 2.82 -3.32
CA ARG A 14 -7.73 3.30 -1.93
C ARG A 14 -6.68 4.39 -1.71
N LEU A 15 -5.45 4.16 -2.18
CA LEU A 15 -4.36 5.13 -2.10
C LEU A 15 -4.65 6.40 -2.92
N THR A 16 -5.31 6.27 -4.07
CA THR A 16 -5.72 7.39 -4.92
C THR A 16 -6.82 8.21 -4.26
N ALA A 17 -7.80 7.55 -3.63
CA ALA A 17 -8.83 8.25 -2.86
C ALA A 17 -8.21 9.05 -1.70
N TRP A 18 -7.22 8.47 -1.03
CA TRP A 18 -6.45 9.18 0.00
C TRP A 18 -5.64 10.33 -0.59
N GLN A 19 -4.89 10.13 -1.67
CA GLN A 19 -4.15 11.20 -2.36
C GLN A 19 -5.05 12.39 -2.76
N GLN A 20 -6.28 12.10 -3.19
CA GLN A 20 -7.27 13.12 -3.59
C GLN A 20 -7.99 13.80 -2.42
N GLY A 21 -7.68 13.40 -1.17
CA GLY A 21 -8.35 13.93 0.02
C GLY A 21 -9.80 13.47 0.18
N LYS A 22 -10.22 12.41 -0.51
CA LYS A 22 -11.58 11.83 -0.38
C LYS A 22 -11.73 11.02 0.91
N ILE A 23 -10.62 10.50 1.44
CA ILE A 23 -10.55 9.80 2.72
C ILE A 23 -9.37 10.34 3.53
N GLY A 24 -9.47 10.28 4.86
CA GLY A 24 -8.40 10.68 5.78
C GLY A 24 -7.36 9.58 6.05
N ASN A 25 -6.34 9.92 6.85
CA ASN A 25 -5.30 8.96 7.26
C ASN A 25 -5.88 7.79 8.07
N GLU A 26 -6.83 8.09 8.98
CA GLU A 26 -7.51 7.07 9.81
C GLU A 26 -8.28 6.09 8.93
N GLU A 27 -9.09 6.58 7.99
CA GLU A 27 -9.82 5.73 7.06
C GLU A 27 -8.91 4.87 6.18
N LEU A 28 -7.74 5.40 5.77
CA LEU A 28 -6.75 4.59 5.04
C LEU A 28 -6.21 3.47 5.93
N GLN A 29 -5.76 3.79 7.14
CA GLN A 29 -5.21 2.81 8.08
C GLN A 29 -6.23 1.75 8.48
N ASP A 30 -7.46 2.15 8.83
CA ASP A 30 -8.54 1.23 9.19
C ASP A 30 -8.81 0.23 8.07
N TRP A 31 -8.73 0.68 6.81
CA TRP A 31 -8.88 -0.21 5.67
C TRP A 31 -7.72 -1.22 5.59
N MET A 32 -6.48 -0.79 5.83
CA MET A 32 -5.33 -1.71 5.89
C MET A 32 -5.51 -2.73 7.03
N VAL A 33 -5.80 -2.29 8.24
CA VAL A 33 -6.00 -3.16 9.41
C VAL A 33 -7.15 -4.16 9.20
N THR A 34 -8.21 -3.75 8.49
CA THR A 34 -9.37 -4.62 8.24
C THR A 34 -9.12 -5.64 7.13
N HIS A 35 -8.31 -5.32 6.13
CA HIS A 35 -8.18 -6.12 4.90
C HIS A 35 -6.82 -6.79 4.73
N TYR A 36 -5.81 -6.38 5.48
CA TYR A 36 -4.49 -6.99 5.48
C TYR A 36 -4.40 -8.02 6.60
N ASP A 37 -4.60 -9.28 6.23
CA ASP A 37 -4.29 -10.44 7.06
C ASP A 37 -3.53 -11.44 6.18
N PRO A 38 -2.20 -11.56 6.31
CA PRO A 38 -1.40 -12.46 5.49
C PRO A 38 -1.76 -13.95 5.62
N ASP A 39 -2.38 -14.35 6.74
CA ASP A 39 -2.77 -15.74 6.99
C ASP A 39 -4.15 -16.06 6.36
N GLU A 40 -5.05 -15.07 6.29
CA GLU A 40 -6.43 -15.27 5.82
C GLU A 40 -6.73 -14.65 4.43
N VAL A 41 -5.96 -13.66 3.99
CA VAL A 41 -6.23 -12.84 2.79
C VAL A 41 -5.10 -12.98 1.78
N SER A 42 -5.46 -13.38 0.55
CA SER A 42 -4.52 -13.36 -0.57
C SER A 42 -4.28 -11.92 -1.04
N ILE A 43 -3.03 -11.56 -1.28
CA ILE A 43 -2.65 -10.23 -1.77
C ILE A 43 -2.11 -10.35 -3.20
N GLY A 44 -2.68 -9.57 -4.13
CA GLY A 44 -2.18 -9.47 -5.50
C GLY A 44 -2.29 -10.77 -6.30
N GLN A 45 -3.34 -11.57 -6.10
CA GLN A 45 -3.48 -12.84 -6.83
C GLN A 45 -3.41 -12.64 -8.35
N GLY A 46 -2.46 -13.33 -9.00
CA GLY A 46 -2.22 -13.24 -10.45
C GLY A 46 -1.23 -12.15 -10.87
N GLU A 47 -0.74 -11.34 -9.94
CA GLU A 47 0.35 -10.39 -10.17
C GLU A 47 1.71 -11.09 -10.08
N CYS A 48 2.75 -10.44 -10.60
CA CYS A 48 4.13 -10.90 -10.47
C CYS A 48 4.66 -10.71 -9.04
N GLU A 49 5.72 -11.44 -8.69
CA GLU A 49 6.27 -11.50 -7.33
C GLU A 49 6.61 -10.12 -6.74
N TRP A 50 7.25 -9.24 -7.52
CA TRP A 50 7.62 -7.90 -7.05
C TRP A 50 6.40 -6.99 -6.84
N THR A 51 5.32 -7.18 -7.61
CA THR A 51 4.08 -6.43 -7.38
C THR A 51 3.42 -6.91 -6.09
N VAL A 52 3.34 -8.23 -5.88
CA VAL A 52 2.80 -8.81 -4.64
C VAL A 52 3.62 -8.34 -3.44
N GLU A 53 4.95 -8.36 -3.53
CA GLU A 53 5.84 -7.88 -2.47
C GLU A 53 5.62 -6.38 -2.18
N ALA A 54 5.54 -5.53 -3.21
CA ALA A 54 5.26 -4.11 -3.03
C ALA A 54 3.91 -3.87 -2.34
N MET A 55 2.87 -4.59 -2.75
CA MET A 55 1.55 -4.50 -2.14
C MET A 55 1.58 -4.88 -0.65
N ASN A 56 2.24 -6.00 -0.30
CA ASN A 56 2.37 -6.43 1.09
C ASN A 56 3.11 -5.40 1.94
N ILE A 57 4.24 -4.87 1.44
CA ILE A 57 5.01 -3.84 2.15
C ILE A 57 4.16 -2.58 2.35
N VAL A 58 3.49 -2.08 1.31
CA VAL A 58 2.66 -0.88 1.42
C VAL A 58 1.53 -1.06 2.43
N MET A 59 0.82 -2.19 2.38
CA MET A 59 -0.27 -2.47 3.31
C MET A 59 0.22 -2.57 4.75
N ASN A 60 1.31 -3.32 4.98
CA ASN A 60 1.93 -3.48 6.29
C ASN A 60 2.42 -2.15 6.89
N GLU A 61 3.11 -1.31 6.11
CA GLU A 61 3.61 -0.03 6.63
C GLU A 61 2.48 0.91 7.05
N TYR A 62 1.41 1.01 6.26
CA TYR A 62 0.24 1.82 6.62
C TYR A 62 -0.60 1.19 7.73
N GLU A 63 -0.58 -0.12 7.91
CA GLU A 63 -1.20 -0.81 9.04
C GLU A 63 -0.50 -0.42 10.36
N ILE A 64 0.83 -0.49 10.42
CA ILE A 64 1.58 -0.35 11.69
C ILE A 64 1.99 1.09 12.02
N ALA A 65 2.13 1.96 11.02
CA ALA A 65 2.61 3.32 11.25
C ALA A 65 1.53 4.19 11.92
N LYS A 66 1.95 5.16 12.74
CA LYS A 66 1.01 6.12 13.32
C LYS A 66 0.47 7.05 12.23
N THR A 67 -0.84 7.31 12.21
CA THR A 67 -1.49 8.18 11.21
C THR A 67 -0.87 9.57 11.09
N GLU A 68 -0.33 10.12 12.20
CA GLU A 68 0.36 11.41 12.25
C GLU A 68 1.65 11.46 11.40
N LYS A 69 2.22 10.28 11.09
CA LYS A 69 3.41 10.15 10.26
C LYS A 69 3.09 10.10 8.77
N PHE A 70 1.85 9.85 8.37
CA PHE A 70 1.56 9.67 6.94
C PHE A 70 1.74 11.00 6.20
N ARG A 71 2.44 10.95 5.06
CA ARG A 71 2.60 12.11 4.18
C ARG A 71 1.69 11.96 2.97
N GLN A 72 0.47 12.47 3.08
CA GLN A 72 -0.55 12.42 2.02
C GLN A 72 -0.07 13.09 0.72
N GLU A 73 0.73 14.15 0.84
CA GLU A 73 1.39 14.81 -0.30
C GLU A 73 2.31 13.85 -1.09
N ASN A 74 2.79 12.79 -0.46
CA ASN A 74 3.68 11.79 -1.02
C ASN A 74 2.98 10.43 -1.28
N ALA A 75 1.64 10.38 -1.27
CA ALA A 75 0.88 9.17 -1.55
C ALA A 75 1.25 8.50 -2.89
N GLN A 76 1.68 9.30 -3.86
CA GLN A 76 2.14 8.81 -5.16
C GLN A 76 3.31 7.83 -5.04
N LEU A 77 4.18 7.97 -4.03
CA LEU A 77 5.33 7.07 -3.84
C LEU A 77 4.89 5.64 -3.55
N ALA A 78 3.79 5.45 -2.81
CA ALA A 78 3.22 4.12 -2.56
C ALA A 78 2.64 3.52 -3.84
N ILE A 79 1.94 4.34 -4.65
CA ILE A 79 1.37 3.91 -5.93
C ILE A 79 2.48 3.55 -6.93
N ASP A 80 3.51 4.38 -7.05
CA ASP A 80 4.66 4.15 -7.92
C ASP A 80 5.44 2.90 -7.50
N PHE A 81 5.49 2.60 -6.20
CA PHE A 81 6.10 1.38 -5.70
C PHE A 81 5.31 0.13 -6.10
N ILE A 82 3.98 0.15 -5.95
CA ILE A 82 3.10 -0.95 -6.38
C ILE A 82 3.16 -1.17 -7.90
N LEU A 83 3.31 -0.10 -8.68
CA LEU A 83 3.41 -0.14 -10.14
C LEU A 83 4.82 -0.39 -10.67
N ALA A 84 5.81 -0.56 -9.78
CA ALA A 84 7.20 -0.73 -10.19
C ALA A 84 7.41 -2.08 -10.91
N ASP A 85 8.26 -2.03 -11.93
CA ASP A 85 8.88 -3.22 -12.49
C ASP A 85 10.12 -3.60 -11.66
N GLU A 86 10.67 -4.78 -11.96
CA GLU A 86 11.87 -5.31 -11.31
C GLU A 86 13.04 -4.29 -11.29
N ALA A 87 13.25 -3.57 -12.40
CA ALA A 87 14.37 -2.64 -12.54
C ALA A 87 14.24 -1.43 -11.61
N ARG A 88 13.02 -1.02 -11.27
CA ARG A 88 12.74 0.14 -10.41
C ARG A 88 12.32 -0.23 -8.99
N PHE A 89 12.00 -1.50 -8.72
CA PHE A 89 11.45 -1.97 -7.46
C PHE A 89 12.23 -1.48 -6.22
N ASN A 90 13.55 -1.68 -6.19
CA ASN A 90 14.37 -1.28 -5.05
C ASN A 90 14.44 0.26 -4.88
N GLN A 91 14.42 1.00 -5.99
CA GLN A 91 14.44 2.46 -5.97
C GLN A 91 13.13 3.01 -5.41
N THR A 92 11.99 2.56 -5.93
CA THR A 92 10.67 3.02 -5.50
C THR A 92 10.35 2.56 -4.08
N ARG A 93 10.78 1.35 -3.68
CA ARG A 93 10.74 0.89 -2.29
C ARG A 93 11.45 1.85 -1.35
N HIS A 94 12.69 2.22 -1.67
CA HIS A 94 13.49 3.11 -0.84
C HIS A 94 12.83 4.49 -0.72
N LEU A 95 12.34 5.05 -1.83
CA LEU A 95 11.64 6.33 -1.84
C LEU A 95 10.36 6.28 -0.98
N PHE A 96 9.55 5.23 -1.11
CA PHE A 96 8.35 5.04 -0.29
C PHE A 96 8.69 4.97 1.21
N LEU A 97 9.64 4.13 1.62
CA LEU A 97 9.96 3.96 3.04
C LEU A 97 10.59 5.21 3.66
N GLN A 98 11.36 5.97 2.90
CA GLN A 98 12.04 7.17 3.40
C GLN A 98 11.18 8.43 3.36
N GLN A 99 10.30 8.55 2.37
CA GLN A 99 9.58 9.79 2.09
C GLN A 99 8.06 9.65 2.18
N GLY A 100 7.51 8.44 2.27
CA GLY A 100 6.07 8.21 2.49
C GLY A 100 5.61 8.55 3.91
N PHE A 101 6.55 8.61 4.86
CA PHE A 101 6.28 8.82 6.28
C PHE A 101 7.16 9.94 6.87
N ARG A 102 6.74 10.52 7.99
CA ARG A 102 7.57 11.40 8.83
C ARG A 102 8.46 10.56 9.75
N ASP A 103 9.66 11.07 10.04
CA ASP A 103 10.59 10.47 11.02
C ASP A 103 9.96 10.27 12.40
#